data_AF-A0A2V6H478-F1
#
_entry.id   AF-A0A2V6H478-F1
#
_cell.length_a   1.000
_cell.length_b   1.000
_cell.length_c   1.000
_cell.angle_alpha   90.00
_cell.angle_beta   90.00
_cell.angle_gamma   90.00
#
_symmetry.space_group_name_H-M   'P 1'
#
loop_
_entity.id
_entity.type
_entity.pdbx_description
1 polymer ?
#
loop_
_entity_poly.entity_id
_entity_poly.type
_entity_poly.pdbx_seq_one_letter_code
_entity_poly.pdbx_strand_id
1 'polypeptide(L)'
;MKLDTFFAELKRRNVYKVAIAYIVGGWALSQGVAQVFPVFDVPNWVIRAIVLLIILGLPVALVLAWMFELTPEGIKRTQTADAMPATAKPKKYVWIYVVVIGGAISIGLFCLGRYTASNSASAARTERATVPGKSIAVLPFENLSDDKNTAYFSDGITEEILNALAQIPNLKVAARRSAFQIKGNELDLRKIGQVLGVAHLLEGSLQKAGDQVRINVQLVDVQNGLQAWSEKYDRKLDNVFEVEDEIAKAIASKLRVQLTGGAGQPLVVDSTNNPQAHELYLRGLTLLAARGPGLLEARNSFQKAVNLDAGYAQAWGALAVTEFLLPSYGLDSFEASLPQAESAAQRALVLDPNTPSAYVAFGLANTFRCRWSEADQAFRRALVLAPGDAEAVNQYAQFLSTVGQLDASLREIERAQQLDPLSPIIGVIHAGAPGCLEA
;
A
#
# COMPACT_ATOMS: atom_id res chain seq x y z
N MET A 1 -38.32 40.37 -9.73
CA MET A 1 -39.62 39.67 -9.66
C MET A 1 -39.92 39.45 -8.18
N LYS A 2 -41.01 39.99 -7.64
CA LYS A 2 -41.27 39.97 -6.19
C LYS A 2 -41.50 38.52 -5.73
N LEU A 3 -40.73 38.04 -4.76
CA LEU A 3 -40.79 36.66 -4.25
C LEU A 3 -42.20 36.28 -3.78
N ASP A 4 -42.94 37.24 -3.22
CA ASP A 4 -44.30 37.02 -2.71
C ASP A 4 -45.30 36.63 -3.80
N THR A 5 -45.18 37.23 -4.99
CA THR A 5 -46.01 36.87 -6.17
C THR A 5 -45.67 35.48 -6.69
N PHE A 6 -44.41 35.05 -6.59
CA PHE A 6 -43.97 33.72 -7.04
C PHE A 6 -44.48 32.59 -6.13
N PHE A 7 -44.42 32.78 -4.81
CA PHE A 7 -44.95 31.82 -3.84
C PHE A 7 -46.49 31.73 -3.90
N ALA A 8 -47.17 32.85 -4.13
CA ALA A 8 -48.63 32.85 -4.35
C ALA A 8 -49.02 32.03 -5.59
N GLU A 9 -48.23 32.11 -6.66
CA GLU A 9 -48.46 31.37 -7.92
C GLU A 9 -48.17 29.87 -7.80
N LEU A 10 -47.11 29.49 -7.06
CA LEU A 10 -46.82 28.10 -6.71
C LEU A 10 -47.93 27.47 -5.86
N LYS A 11 -48.49 28.24 -4.93
CA LYS A 11 -49.62 27.81 -4.09
C LYS A 11 -50.91 27.66 -4.91
N ARG A 12 -51.15 28.55 -5.87
CA ARG A 12 -52.32 28.51 -6.77
C ARG A 12 -52.35 27.26 -7.64
N ARG A 13 -51.21 26.86 -8.20
CA ARG A 13 -51.08 25.71 -9.12
C ARG A 13 -50.83 24.36 -8.43
N ASN A 14 -50.97 24.29 -7.09
CA ASN A 14 -50.72 23.09 -6.29
C ASN A 14 -49.31 22.46 -6.44
N VAL A 15 -48.32 23.17 -6.98
CA VAL A 15 -46.96 22.63 -7.25
C VAL A 15 -46.26 22.18 -5.97
N TYR A 16 -46.56 22.83 -4.84
CA TYR A 16 -46.03 22.45 -3.53
C TYR A 16 -46.47 21.04 -3.08
N LYS A 17 -47.67 20.57 -3.47
CA LYS A 17 -48.14 19.21 -3.14
C LYS A 17 -47.31 18.16 -3.88
N VAL A 18 -46.97 18.43 -5.14
CA VAL A 18 -46.11 17.54 -5.95
C VAL A 18 -44.67 17.56 -5.42
N ALA A 19 -44.16 18.73 -5.01
CA ALA A 19 -42.85 18.84 -4.37
C ALA A 19 -42.76 17.96 -3.11
N ILE A 20 -43.76 18.08 -2.22
CA ILE A 20 -43.82 17.30 -0.98
C ILE A 20 -43.96 15.80 -1.29
N ALA A 21 -44.86 15.41 -2.20
CA ALA A 21 -45.03 14.01 -2.60
C ALA A 21 -43.76 13.40 -3.21
N TYR A 22 -43.03 14.16 -4.02
CA TYR A 22 -41.77 13.73 -4.64
C TYR A 22 -40.66 13.57 -3.59
N ILE A 23 -40.56 14.48 -2.63
CA ILE A 23 -39.57 14.39 -1.54
C ILE A 23 -39.87 13.17 -0.66
N VAL A 24 -41.13 12.97 -0.26
CA VAL A 24 -41.54 11.82 0.57
C VAL A 24 -41.35 10.50 -0.17
N GLY A 25 -41.77 10.43 -1.44
CA GLY A 25 -41.61 9.25 -2.28
C GLY A 25 -40.14 8.93 -2.59
N GLY A 26 -39.35 9.95 -2.92
CA GLY A 26 -37.91 9.81 -3.16
C GLY A 26 -37.16 9.37 -1.91
N TRP A 27 -37.52 9.89 -0.73
CA TRP A 27 -36.97 9.45 0.55
C TRP A 27 -37.33 7.99 0.86
N ALA A 28 -38.60 7.59 0.72
CA ALA A 28 -39.05 6.22 0.95
C ALA A 28 -38.39 5.22 -0.02
N LEU A 29 -38.26 5.59 -1.29
CA LEU A 29 -37.55 4.79 -2.29
C LEU A 29 -36.07 4.64 -1.94
N SER A 30 -35.41 5.72 -1.51
CA SER A 30 -34.02 5.69 -1.08
C SER A 30 -33.81 4.77 0.13
N GLN A 31 -34.75 4.74 1.08
CA GLN A 31 -34.71 3.84 2.24
C GLN A 31 -34.86 2.37 1.82
N GLY A 32 -35.83 2.07 0.95
CA GLY A 32 -36.02 0.72 0.43
C GLY A 32 -34.78 0.20 -0.32
N VAL A 33 -34.18 1.04 -1.17
CA VAL A 33 -32.93 0.74 -1.87
C VAL A 33 -31.79 0.48 -0.89
N ALA A 34 -31.61 1.37 0.11
CA ALA A 34 -30.53 1.23 1.09
C ALA A 34 -30.63 -0.04 1.93
N GLN A 35 -31.84 -0.57 2.17
CA GLN A 35 -32.04 -1.76 2.99
C GLN A 35 -32.02 -3.06 2.19
N VAL A 36 -32.50 -3.04 0.94
CA VAL A 36 -32.60 -4.23 0.10
C VAL A 36 -31.33 -4.48 -0.69
N PHE A 37 -30.65 -3.44 -1.18
CA PHE A 37 -29.55 -3.62 -2.14
C PHE A 37 -28.27 -4.22 -1.53
N PRO A 38 -27.92 -3.95 -0.25
CA PRO A 38 -26.82 -4.66 0.40
C PRO A 38 -27.04 -6.18 0.50
N VAL A 39 -28.29 -6.65 0.49
CA VAL A 39 -28.61 -8.09 0.49
C VAL A 39 -28.22 -8.78 -0.82
N PHE A 40 -28.08 -8.01 -1.91
CA PHE A 40 -27.74 -8.49 -3.25
C PHE A 40 -26.30 -8.12 -3.68
N ASP A 41 -25.42 -7.79 -2.73
CA ASP A 41 -24.03 -7.37 -2.99
C ASP A 41 -23.89 -6.22 -4.02
N VAL A 42 -24.88 -5.34 -4.09
CA VAL A 42 -24.86 -4.22 -5.03
C VAL A 42 -23.78 -3.21 -4.61
N PRO A 43 -22.87 -2.79 -5.51
CA PRO A 43 -21.82 -1.84 -5.18
C PRO A 43 -22.37 -0.48 -4.69
N ASN A 44 -21.73 0.09 -3.67
CA ASN A 44 -22.13 1.38 -3.06
C ASN A 44 -22.20 2.56 -4.05
N TRP A 45 -21.45 2.53 -5.16
CA TRP A 45 -21.52 3.57 -6.18
C TRP A 45 -22.87 3.59 -6.92
N VAL A 46 -23.55 2.44 -7.04
CA VAL A 46 -24.88 2.32 -7.67
C VAL A 46 -25.94 2.99 -6.80
N ILE A 47 -25.88 2.77 -5.48
CA ILE A 47 -26.77 3.41 -4.50
C ILE A 47 -26.61 4.93 -4.59
N ARG A 48 -25.37 5.43 -4.61
CA ARG A 48 -25.07 6.87 -4.77
C ARG A 48 -25.60 7.45 -6.08
N ALA A 49 -25.49 6.71 -7.18
CA ALA A 49 -26.00 7.15 -8.48
C ALA A 49 -27.54 7.30 -8.49
N ILE A 50 -28.26 6.38 -7.85
CA ILE A 50 -29.72 6.42 -7.75
C ILE A 50 -30.18 7.62 -6.92
N VAL A 51 -29.53 7.90 -5.79
CA VAL A 51 -29.83 9.08 -4.96
C VAL A 51 -29.62 10.37 -5.75
N LEU A 52 -28.53 10.48 -6.51
CA LEU A 52 -28.29 11.63 -7.38
C LEU A 52 -29.37 11.78 -8.47
N LEU A 53 -29.84 10.68 -9.06
CA LEU A 53 -30.93 10.72 -10.03
C LEU A 53 -32.25 11.21 -9.43
N ILE A 54 -32.56 10.85 -8.19
CA ILE A 54 -33.74 11.36 -7.46
C ILE A 54 -33.61 12.88 -7.25
N ILE A 55 -32.45 13.36 -6.84
CA ILE A 55 -32.21 14.80 -6.63
C ILE A 55 -32.34 15.57 -7.95
N LEU A 56 -31.74 15.06 -9.03
CA LEU A 56 -31.80 15.69 -10.35
C LEU A 56 -33.19 15.60 -10.99
N GLY A 57 -34.01 14.63 -10.59
CA GLY A 57 -35.39 14.49 -11.07
C GLY A 57 -36.37 15.49 -10.45
N LEU A 58 -36.06 16.05 -9.27
CA LEU A 58 -36.94 17.01 -8.59
C LEU A 58 -37.19 18.29 -9.42
N PRO A 59 -36.18 18.98 -9.99
CA PRO A 59 -36.40 20.13 -10.87
C PRO A 59 -37.31 19.80 -12.05
N VAL A 60 -37.14 18.62 -12.65
CA VAL A 60 -37.95 18.15 -13.79
C VAL A 60 -39.40 17.93 -13.36
N ALA A 61 -39.62 17.28 -12.21
CA ALA A 61 -40.94 17.05 -11.65
C ALA A 61 -41.68 18.35 -11.33
N LEU A 62 -40.99 19.35 -10.77
CA LEU A 62 -41.57 20.67 -10.48
C LEU A 62 -41.97 21.42 -11.75
N VAL A 63 -41.19 21.31 -12.83
CA VAL A 63 -41.52 21.89 -14.12
C VAL A 63 -42.76 21.24 -14.74
N LEU A 64 -42.86 19.91 -14.67
CA LEU A 64 -44.03 19.18 -15.15
C LEU A 64 -45.29 19.52 -14.34
N ALA A 65 -45.17 19.60 -13.01
CA ALA A 65 -46.26 20.02 -12.13
C ALA A 65 -46.73 21.45 -12.38
N TRP A 66 -45.83 22.33 -12.83
CA TRP A 66 -46.18 23.70 -13.18
C TRP A 66 -46.90 23.81 -14.53
N MET A 67 -46.63 22.87 -15.45
CA MET A 67 -47.22 22.81 -16.79
C MET A 67 -48.59 22.09 -16.81
N PHE A 68 -48.81 21.10 -15.93
CA PHE A 68 -50.01 20.27 -15.89
C PHE A 68 -50.68 20.32 -14.51
N GLU A 69 -51.90 20.87 -14.43
CA GLU A 69 -52.70 20.78 -13.20
C GLU A 69 -53.35 19.40 -13.10
N LEU A 70 -52.99 18.61 -12.07
CA LEU A 70 -53.69 17.37 -11.74
C LEU A 70 -55.02 17.69 -11.06
N THR A 71 -56.12 17.64 -11.81
CA THR A 71 -57.49 17.60 -11.29
C THR A 71 -58.04 16.17 -11.27
N PRO A 72 -58.98 15.83 -10.36
CA PRO A 72 -59.51 14.46 -10.20
C PRO A 72 -60.18 13.84 -11.44
N GLU A 73 -60.43 14.63 -12.49
CA GLU A 73 -61.13 14.20 -13.73
C GLU A 73 -60.21 14.02 -14.96
N GLY A 74 -58.87 14.01 -14.77
CA GLY A 74 -57.90 13.74 -15.85
C GLY A 74 -57.19 14.97 -16.42
N ILE A 75 -56.16 14.74 -17.25
CA ILE A 75 -55.20 15.73 -17.76
C ILE A 75 -55.89 16.70 -18.73
N LYS A 76 -56.08 17.98 -18.36
CA LYS A 76 -56.49 19.05 -19.29
C LYS A 76 -55.44 20.15 -19.39
N ARG A 77 -55.08 20.52 -20.64
CA ARG A 77 -54.17 21.63 -20.99
C ARG A 77 -54.97 22.93 -21.00
N THR A 78 -54.56 23.93 -20.24
CA THR A 78 -55.32 25.18 -20.04
C THR A 78 -55.35 26.06 -21.29
N GLN A 79 -56.55 26.28 -21.84
CA GLN A 79 -56.92 27.45 -22.64
C GLN A 79 -58.21 28.03 -22.06
N THR A 80 -58.14 29.22 -21.46
CA THR A 80 -59.07 30.35 -21.58
C THR A 80 -58.75 31.39 -20.51
N ALA A 81 -58.23 32.54 -20.95
CA ALA A 81 -58.41 33.85 -20.33
C ALA A 81 -57.75 34.89 -21.25
N ASP A 82 -58.50 35.41 -22.22
CA ASP A 82 -58.14 36.63 -22.94
C ASP A 82 -58.65 37.85 -22.17
N ALA A 83 -57.71 38.74 -21.80
CA ALA A 83 -57.86 40.20 -21.81
C ALA A 83 -56.44 40.81 -21.70
N MET A 84 -55.84 41.19 -22.84
CA MET A 84 -54.59 41.98 -22.88
C MET A 84 -54.90 43.49 -22.77
N PRO A 85 -53.91 44.37 -22.50
CA PRO A 85 -53.12 44.88 -23.62
C PRO A 85 -51.58 44.92 -23.42
N ALA A 86 -50.89 44.57 -24.50
CA ALA A 86 -49.60 45.05 -25.03
C ALA A 86 -48.43 45.34 -24.06
N THR A 87 -47.37 44.52 -24.16
CA THR A 87 -46.08 44.90 -24.80
C THR A 87 -45.09 43.72 -24.81
N ALA A 88 -44.33 43.61 -25.90
CA ALA A 88 -43.22 42.68 -26.17
C ALA A 88 -43.51 41.16 -26.08
N LYS A 89 -43.62 40.51 -27.25
CA LYS A 89 -43.62 39.03 -27.38
C LYS A 89 -42.36 38.45 -26.71
N PRO A 90 -42.42 37.69 -25.60
CA PRO A 90 -41.28 36.89 -25.19
C PRO A 90 -41.25 35.67 -26.12
N LYS A 91 -40.11 35.44 -26.80
CA LYS A 91 -39.94 34.27 -27.67
C LYS A 91 -40.21 33.00 -26.86
N LYS A 92 -41.29 32.30 -27.20
CA LYS A 92 -41.85 31.07 -26.58
C LYS A 92 -40.86 29.90 -26.41
N TYR A 93 -39.63 30.05 -26.87
CA TYR A 93 -38.58 29.03 -26.87
C TYR A 93 -37.33 29.44 -26.05
N VAL A 94 -37.26 30.65 -25.50
CA VAL A 94 -36.08 31.14 -24.75
C VAL A 94 -35.78 30.29 -23.52
N TRP A 95 -36.83 29.86 -22.80
CA TRP A 95 -36.70 28.88 -21.71
C TRP A 95 -36.11 27.57 -22.22
N ILE A 96 -36.62 27.02 -23.34
CA ILE A 96 -36.18 25.73 -23.87
C ILE A 96 -34.67 25.77 -24.14
N TYR A 97 -34.16 26.89 -24.67
CA TYR A 97 -32.71 27.10 -24.79
C TYR A 97 -32.02 27.13 -23.43
N VAL A 98 -32.55 27.81 -22.41
CA VAL A 98 -31.94 27.83 -21.05
C VAL A 98 -31.88 26.43 -20.42
N VAL A 99 -32.90 25.59 -20.60
CA VAL A 99 -32.93 24.22 -20.06
C VAL A 99 -32.04 23.28 -20.86
N VAL A 100 -32.04 23.38 -22.19
CA VAL A 100 -31.15 22.59 -23.05
C VAL A 100 -29.69 22.99 -22.85
N ILE A 101 -29.40 24.29 -22.71
CA ILE A 101 -28.07 24.81 -22.42
C ILE A 101 -27.65 24.42 -21.00
N GLY A 102 -28.53 24.51 -19.99
CA GLY A 102 -28.22 24.09 -18.62
C GLY A 102 -27.99 22.57 -18.50
N GLY A 103 -28.76 21.76 -19.23
CA GLY A 103 -28.56 20.33 -19.35
C GLY A 103 -27.27 19.98 -20.08
N ALA A 104 -26.97 20.65 -21.19
CA ALA A 104 -25.74 20.47 -21.95
C ALA A 104 -24.50 20.95 -21.19
N ILE A 105 -24.59 22.01 -20.39
CA ILE A 105 -23.51 22.48 -19.50
C ILE A 105 -23.32 21.50 -18.36
N SER A 106 -24.38 20.97 -17.75
CA SER A 106 -24.27 19.96 -16.69
C SER A 106 -23.67 18.65 -17.20
N ILE A 107 -24.10 18.18 -18.38
CA ILE A 107 -23.53 17.01 -19.05
C ILE A 107 -22.09 17.31 -19.49
N GLY A 108 -21.83 18.51 -20.00
CA GLY A 108 -20.51 18.98 -20.39
C GLY A 108 -19.55 19.01 -19.20
N LEU A 109 -19.95 19.57 -18.06
CA LEU A 109 -19.16 19.61 -16.82
C LEU A 109 -19.00 18.21 -16.20
N PHE A 110 -20.02 17.35 -16.30
CA PHE A 110 -19.94 15.96 -15.85
C PHE A 110 -18.99 15.13 -16.72
N CYS A 111 -19.05 15.29 -18.05
CA CYS A 111 -18.12 14.68 -18.99
C CYS A 111 -16.73 15.28 -18.87
N LEU A 112 -16.59 16.59 -18.65
CA LEU A 112 -15.31 17.28 -18.45
C LEU A 112 -14.67 16.81 -17.14
N GLY A 113 -15.43 16.70 -16.04
CA GLY A 113 -14.95 16.15 -14.77
C GLY A 113 -14.54 14.67 -14.88
N ARG A 114 -15.23 13.88 -15.71
CA ARG A 114 -14.84 12.48 -16.00
C ARG A 114 -13.61 12.40 -16.93
N TYR A 115 -13.49 13.27 -17.92
CA TYR A 115 -12.38 13.30 -18.87
C TYR A 115 -11.11 13.87 -18.24
N THR A 116 -11.21 14.91 -17.41
CA THR A 116 -10.06 15.50 -16.68
C THR A 116 -9.65 14.67 -15.48
N ALA A 117 -10.58 13.99 -14.78
CA ALA A 117 -10.21 13.02 -13.74
C ALA A 117 -9.59 11.74 -14.33
N SER A 118 -10.08 11.25 -15.47
CA SER A 118 -9.48 10.11 -16.18
C SER A 118 -8.15 10.45 -16.83
N ASN A 119 -7.95 11.70 -17.30
CA ASN A 119 -6.65 12.15 -17.81
C ASN A 119 -5.69 12.61 -16.73
N SER A 120 -6.13 13.05 -15.55
CA SER A 120 -5.19 13.36 -14.45
C SER A 120 -4.65 12.06 -13.83
N ALA A 121 -5.47 11.01 -13.76
CA ALA A 121 -5.03 9.67 -13.36
C ALA A 121 -4.18 8.94 -14.43
N SER A 122 -4.26 9.34 -15.72
CA SER A 122 -3.42 8.78 -16.80
C SER A 122 -2.20 9.62 -17.14
N ALA A 123 -2.25 10.94 -16.98
CA ALA A 123 -1.12 11.84 -17.18
C ALA A 123 -0.11 11.74 -16.02
N ALA A 124 -0.57 11.55 -14.79
CA ALA A 124 0.31 11.20 -13.65
C ALA A 124 0.87 9.77 -13.74
N ARG A 125 0.34 8.92 -14.63
CA ARG A 125 0.79 7.53 -14.85
C ARG A 125 1.62 7.35 -16.13
N THR A 126 1.85 8.44 -16.87
CA THR A 126 2.70 8.47 -18.08
C THR A 126 3.94 9.36 -17.90
N GLU A 127 4.33 9.66 -16.66
CA GLU A 127 5.74 9.40 -16.38
C GLU A 127 5.85 7.88 -16.34
N ARG A 128 6.42 7.27 -17.39
CA ARG A 128 7.03 5.95 -17.17
C ARG A 128 7.93 6.18 -15.97
N ALA A 129 7.56 5.70 -14.79
CA ALA A 129 8.46 5.66 -13.65
C ALA A 129 9.70 5.01 -14.22
N THR A 130 10.72 5.81 -14.49
CA THR A 130 11.93 5.35 -15.16
C THR A 130 12.52 4.39 -14.17
N VAL A 131 12.31 3.09 -14.44
CA VAL A 131 12.76 2.02 -13.58
C VAL A 131 14.25 2.29 -13.35
N PRO A 132 14.69 2.54 -12.10
CA PRO A 132 16.06 2.93 -11.86
C PRO A 132 16.98 1.88 -12.47
N GLY A 133 17.94 2.28 -13.31
CA GLY A 133 18.85 1.31 -13.96
C GLY A 133 19.61 0.45 -12.94
N LYS A 134 19.79 0.96 -11.71
CA LYS A 134 20.31 0.22 -10.56
C LYS A 134 19.17 -0.25 -9.66
N SER A 135 18.41 -1.24 -10.10
CA SER A 135 17.34 -1.83 -9.30
C SER A 135 17.23 -3.33 -9.52
N ILE A 136 16.96 -4.05 -8.42
CA ILE A 136 16.94 -5.52 -8.39
C ILE A 136 15.79 -6.02 -7.51
N ALA A 137 15.17 -7.13 -7.90
CA ALA A 137 14.37 -7.94 -6.99
C ALA A 137 14.98 -9.33 -6.86
N VAL A 138 14.95 -9.91 -5.67
CA VAL A 138 15.34 -11.30 -5.43
C VAL A 138 14.08 -12.14 -5.37
N LEU A 139 13.88 -13.03 -6.34
CA LEU A 139 12.75 -13.95 -6.33
C LEU A 139 13.05 -15.15 -5.42
N PRO A 140 12.03 -15.74 -4.78
CA PRO A 140 12.23 -16.94 -3.96
C PRO A 140 12.90 -18.04 -4.77
N PHE A 141 13.98 -18.61 -4.25
CA PHE A 141 14.70 -19.68 -4.93
C PHE A 141 13.81 -20.92 -5.10
N GLU A 142 13.81 -21.49 -6.30
CA GLU A 142 13.04 -22.67 -6.61
C GLU A 142 13.70 -23.92 -5.99
N ASN A 143 12.94 -24.69 -5.23
CA ASN A 143 13.41 -25.95 -4.68
C ASN A 143 13.16 -27.08 -5.69
N LEU A 144 14.21 -27.58 -6.33
CA LEU A 144 14.18 -28.69 -7.29
C LEU A 144 14.40 -30.07 -6.61
N SER A 145 14.31 -30.12 -5.28
CA SER A 145 14.41 -31.35 -4.50
C SER A 145 13.06 -31.78 -3.94
N ASP A 146 12.84 -33.09 -3.90
CA ASP A 146 11.61 -33.70 -3.35
C ASP A 146 11.48 -33.57 -1.81
N ASP A 147 12.54 -33.09 -1.14
CA ASP A 147 12.61 -32.93 0.31
C ASP A 147 12.01 -31.58 0.74
N LYS A 148 10.88 -31.63 1.47
CA LYS A 148 10.18 -30.45 2.02
C LYS A 148 11.03 -29.63 2.99
N ASN A 149 12.03 -30.22 3.65
CA ASN A 149 12.94 -29.48 4.53
C ASN A 149 13.87 -28.54 3.75
N THR A 150 13.99 -28.71 2.44
CA THR A 150 14.86 -27.89 1.57
C THR A 150 14.23 -26.54 1.23
N ALA A 151 12.92 -26.38 1.43
CA ALA A 151 12.23 -25.10 1.22
C ALA A 151 12.69 -24.00 2.20
N TYR A 152 13.03 -24.39 3.43
CA TYR A 152 13.58 -23.46 4.42
C TYR A 152 14.95 -22.94 3.98
N PHE A 153 15.79 -23.82 3.44
CA PHE A 153 17.13 -23.47 2.96
C PHE A 153 17.07 -22.51 1.76
N SER A 154 16.17 -22.76 0.81
CA SER A 154 15.99 -21.86 -0.35
C SER A 154 15.43 -20.49 0.06
N ASP A 155 14.51 -20.45 1.01
CA ASP A 155 13.96 -19.20 1.53
C ASP A 155 15.02 -18.44 2.38
N GLY A 156 15.86 -19.13 3.15
CA GLY A 156 16.96 -18.54 3.93
C GLY A 156 18.01 -17.84 3.07
N ILE A 157 18.48 -18.50 2.01
CA ILE A 157 19.40 -17.89 1.02
C ILE A 157 18.78 -16.64 0.38
N THR A 158 17.50 -16.69 0.04
CA THR A 158 16.77 -15.54 -0.53
C THR A 158 16.82 -14.34 0.41
N GLU A 159 16.59 -14.56 1.70
CA GLU A 159 16.60 -13.50 2.73
C GLU A 159 17.97 -12.90 2.94
N GLU A 160 19.00 -13.72 3.07
CA GLU A 160 20.35 -13.25 3.34
C GLU A 160 20.89 -12.41 2.18
N ILE A 161 20.58 -12.81 0.93
CA ILE A 161 20.88 -12.01 -0.26
C ILE A 161 20.12 -10.68 -0.22
N LEU A 162 18.81 -10.69 0.07
CA LEU A 162 18.00 -9.48 0.10
C LEU A 162 18.49 -8.48 1.14
N ASN A 163 18.80 -8.96 2.35
CA ASN A 163 19.35 -8.16 3.44
C ASN A 163 20.71 -7.56 3.06
N ALA A 164 21.60 -8.35 2.46
CA ALA A 164 22.91 -7.88 2.02
C ALA A 164 22.79 -6.81 0.91
N LEU A 165 21.87 -7.00 -0.04
CA LEU A 165 21.64 -6.04 -1.12
C LEU A 165 20.96 -4.74 -0.63
N ALA A 166 20.07 -4.81 0.36
CA ALA A 166 19.35 -3.66 0.90
C ALA A 166 20.25 -2.64 1.60
N GLN A 167 21.45 -3.07 2.01
CA GLN A 167 22.49 -2.21 2.58
C GLN A 167 23.30 -1.45 1.51
N ILE A 168 23.18 -1.81 0.23
CA ILE A 168 23.96 -1.18 -0.84
C ILE A 168 23.41 0.21 -1.17
N PRO A 169 24.21 1.28 -1.01
CA PRO A 169 23.75 2.63 -1.34
C PRO A 169 23.43 2.76 -2.82
N ASN A 170 22.36 3.50 -3.15
CA ASN A 170 21.91 3.76 -4.52
C ASN A 170 21.47 2.51 -5.31
N LEU A 171 21.25 1.38 -4.64
CA LEU A 171 20.61 0.20 -5.23
C LEU A 171 19.17 0.12 -4.73
N LYS A 172 18.20 0.17 -5.64
CA LYS A 172 16.81 -0.12 -5.30
C LYS A 172 16.64 -1.63 -5.20
N VAL A 173 16.30 -2.15 -4.02
CA VAL A 173 15.97 -3.56 -3.81
C VAL A 173 14.48 -3.67 -3.58
N ALA A 174 13.76 -4.42 -4.42
CA ALA A 174 12.36 -4.71 -4.15
C ALA A 174 12.26 -5.63 -2.93
N ALA A 175 11.42 -5.24 -1.98
CA ALA A 175 11.31 -5.91 -0.70
C ALA A 175 10.71 -7.32 -0.82
N ARG A 176 11.03 -8.14 0.18
CA ARG A 176 10.64 -9.54 0.31
C ARG A 176 9.15 -9.76 0.06
N ARG A 177 8.27 -9.04 0.74
CA ARG A 177 6.81 -9.28 0.68
C ARG A 177 6.28 -9.18 -0.73
N SER A 178 6.79 -8.23 -1.51
CA SER A 178 6.42 -8.08 -2.90
C SER A 178 6.96 -9.23 -3.77
N ALA A 179 8.21 -9.64 -3.56
CA ALA A 179 8.77 -10.77 -4.29
C ALA A 179 8.07 -12.11 -3.95
N PHE A 180 7.72 -12.34 -2.68
CA PHE A 180 7.07 -13.57 -2.22
C PHE A 180 5.61 -13.69 -2.66
N GLN A 181 4.88 -12.57 -2.83
CA GLN A 181 3.54 -12.59 -3.40
C GLN A 181 3.49 -13.04 -4.88
N ILE A 182 4.65 -13.05 -5.55
CA ILE A 182 4.77 -13.52 -6.93
C ILE A 182 5.03 -15.04 -6.99
N LYS A 183 5.44 -15.67 -5.87
CA LYS A 183 5.69 -17.11 -5.76
C LYS A 183 4.44 -17.91 -6.17
N GLY A 184 4.55 -18.75 -7.19
CA GLY A 184 3.45 -19.59 -7.70
C GLY A 184 2.53 -18.96 -8.75
N ASN A 185 2.78 -17.70 -9.14
CA ASN A 185 2.10 -17.09 -10.28
C ASN A 185 2.94 -17.27 -11.56
N GLU A 186 2.36 -17.82 -12.63
CA GLU A 186 2.98 -17.90 -13.96
C GLU A 186 2.99 -16.52 -14.66
N LEU A 187 3.62 -15.53 -14.03
CA LEU A 187 3.80 -14.20 -14.62
C LEU A 187 5.08 -14.18 -15.46
N ASP A 188 4.99 -13.60 -16.66
CA ASP A 188 6.15 -13.27 -17.49
C ASP A 188 7.11 -12.36 -16.69
N LEU A 189 8.42 -12.64 -16.75
CA LEU A 189 9.50 -11.89 -16.08
C LEU A 189 9.40 -10.39 -16.34
N ARG A 190 8.98 -9.99 -17.55
CA ARG A 190 8.74 -8.57 -17.88
C ARG A 190 7.64 -7.95 -17.04
N LYS A 191 6.55 -8.69 -16.80
CA LYS A 191 5.45 -8.24 -15.95
C LYS A 191 5.87 -8.19 -14.49
N ILE A 192 6.64 -9.18 -14.03
CA ILE A 192 7.20 -9.21 -12.67
C ILE A 192 8.05 -7.96 -12.41
N GLY A 193 8.99 -7.67 -13.30
CA GLY A 193 9.85 -6.48 -13.16
C GLY A 193 9.09 -5.16 -13.26
N GLN A 194 8.00 -5.10 -14.04
CA GLN A 194 7.10 -3.92 -14.05
C GLN A 194 6.32 -3.76 -12.73
N VAL A 195 5.77 -4.85 -12.19
CA VAL A 195 5.02 -4.83 -10.93
C VAL A 195 5.91 -4.46 -9.75
N LEU A 196 7.12 -5.01 -9.70
CA LEU A 196 8.11 -4.71 -8.67
C LEU A 196 8.86 -3.38 -8.93
N GLY A 197 8.76 -2.84 -10.14
CA GLY A 197 9.44 -1.62 -10.57
C GLY A 197 10.97 -1.75 -10.53
N VAL A 198 11.52 -2.87 -11.02
CA VAL A 198 12.97 -3.18 -11.03
C VAL A 198 13.48 -3.49 -12.43
N ALA A 199 14.75 -3.17 -12.68
CA ALA A 199 15.45 -3.38 -13.94
C ALA A 199 16.07 -4.78 -14.03
N HIS A 200 16.37 -5.38 -12.88
CA HIS A 200 16.96 -6.71 -12.80
C HIS A 200 16.16 -7.64 -11.89
N LEU A 201 16.14 -8.92 -12.21
CA LEU A 201 15.59 -9.99 -11.39
C LEU A 201 16.70 -11.00 -11.08
N LEU A 202 16.85 -11.35 -9.81
CA LEU A 202 17.68 -12.47 -9.38
C LEU A 202 16.78 -13.68 -9.20
N GLU A 203 17.06 -14.70 -9.98
CA GLU A 203 16.43 -16.01 -9.88
C GLU A 203 17.46 -17.03 -9.41
N GLY A 204 16.98 -18.06 -8.74
CA GLY A 204 17.83 -19.16 -8.36
C GLY A 204 17.05 -20.45 -8.18
N SER A 205 17.77 -21.54 -8.31
CA SER A 205 17.24 -22.88 -8.10
C SER A 205 18.19 -23.66 -7.21
N LEU A 206 17.62 -24.51 -6.38
CA LEU A 206 18.35 -25.28 -5.40
C LEU A 206 18.05 -26.76 -5.56
N GLN A 207 19.10 -27.57 -5.66
CA GLN A 207 19.00 -29.01 -5.80
C GLN A 207 19.96 -29.70 -4.83
N LYS A 208 19.40 -30.40 -3.85
CA LYS A 208 20.08 -31.27 -2.91
C LYS A 208 20.13 -32.71 -3.42
N ALA A 209 21.30 -33.34 -3.30
CA ALA A 209 21.53 -34.75 -3.58
C ALA A 209 22.45 -35.34 -2.49
N GLY A 210 21.86 -36.09 -1.55
CA GLY A 210 22.56 -36.54 -0.34
C GLY A 210 23.06 -35.36 0.48
N ASP A 211 24.36 -35.32 0.76
CA ASP A 211 25.04 -34.26 1.51
C ASP A 211 25.61 -33.15 0.61
N GLN A 212 25.26 -33.13 -0.68
CA GLN A 212 25.67 -32.07 -1.59
C GLN A 212 24.48 -31.21 -1.99
N VAL A 213 24.74 -29.91 -2.14
CA VAL A 213 23.78 -28.97 -2.67
C VAL A 213 24.36 -28.22 -3.84
N ARG A 214 23.54 -28.09 -4.88
CA ARG A 214 23.79 -27.33 -6.07
C ARG A 214 22.84 -26.15 -6.11
N ILE A 215 23.41 -24.96 -6.20
CA ILE A 215 22.67 -23.72 -6.28
C ILE A 215 23.04 -23.07 -7.61
N ASN A 216 22.02 -22.89 -8.45
CA ASN A 216 22.16 -22.09 -9.66
C ASN A 216 21.56 -20.72 -9.38
N VAL A 217 22.26 -19.67 -9.78
CA VAL A 217 21.82 -18.29 -9.62
C VAL A 217 21.96 -17.58 -10.94
N GLN A 218 20.97 -16.79 -11.31
CA GLN A 218 21.02 -15.99 -12.51
C GLN A 218 20.43 -14.60 -12.26
N LEU A 219 21.08 -13.60 -12.83
CA LEU A 219 20.61 -12.24 -12.91
C LEU A 219 20.08 -12.01 -14.32
N VAL A 220 18.81 -11.62 -14.42
CA VAL A 220 18.11 -11.35 -15.68
C VAL A 220 17.83 -9.86 -15.79
N ASP A 221 18.10 -9.27 -16.95
CA ASP A 221 17.66 -7.92 -17.29
C ASP A 221 16.20 -7.96 -17.76
N VAL A 222 15.34 -7.20 -17.08
CA VAL A 222 13.89 -7.19 -17.31
C VAL A 222 13.54 -6.59 -18.67
N GLN A 223 14.33 -5.63 -19.18
CA GLN A 223 13.98 -4.90 -20.40
C GLN A 223 14.12 -5.78 -21.64
N ASN A 224 15.23 -6.51 -21.72
CA ASN A 224 15.56 -7.35 -22.88
C ASN A 224 15.31 -8.84 -22.62
N GLY A 225 15.05 -9.25 -21.37
CA GLY A 225 14.85 -10.64 -20.96
C GLY A 225 16.12 -11.49 -21.04
N LEU A 226 17.29 -10.87 -21.18
CA LEU A 226 18.56 -11.55 -21.33
C LEU A 226 19.19 -11.81 -19.96
N GLN A 227 19.86 -12.96 -19.86
CA GLN A 227 20.68 -13.28 -18.72
C GLN A 227 21.92 -12.36 -18.70
N ALA A 228 22.01 -11.48 -17.71
CA ALA A 228 23.16 -10.60 -17.51
C ALA A 228 24.33 -11.34 -16.84
N TRP A 229 24.03 -12.28 -15.94
CA TRP A 229 25.02 -13.10 -15.24
C TRP A 229 24.38 -14.40 -14.77
N SER A 230 25.15 -15.49 -14.73
CA SER A 230 24.78 -16.67 -13.96
C SER A 230 26.02 -17.29 -13.33
N GLU A 231 25.82 -17.93 -12.19
CA GLU A 231 26.87 -18.64 -11.48
C GLU A 231 26.29 -19.87 -10.78
N LYS A 232 27.15 -20.87 -10.61
CA LYS A 232 26.79 -22.15 -10.03
C LYS A 232 27.68 -22.41 -8.83
N TYR A 233 27.05 -22.78 -7.71
CA TYR A 233 27.71 -23.12 -6.46
C TYR A 233 27.40 -24.58 -6.14
N ASP A 234 28.44 -25.40 -6.11
CA ASP A 234 28.37 -26.75 -5.56
C ASP A 234 29.02 -26.70 -4.16
N ARG A 235 28.26 -27.11 -3.12
CA ARG A 235 28.72 -27.11 -1.73
C ARG A 235 28.30 -28.39 -1.02
N LYS A 236 29.08 -28.77 -0.02
CA LYS A 236 28.75 -29.87 0.88
C LYS A 236 27.93 -29.32 2.05
N LEU A 237 26.76 -29.90 2.30
CA LEU A 237 25.84 -29.57 3.39
C LEU A 237 26.36 -30.13 4.72
N ASP A 238 27.59 -29.77 5.10
CA ASP A 238 28.14 -30.12 6.43
C ASP A 238 27.52 -29.21 7.50
N ASN A 239 27.49 -27.90 7.23
CA ASN A 239 26.71 -26.92 7.97
C ASN A 239 25.88 -26.11 6.97
N VAL A 240 24.57 -26.37 6.95
CA VAL A 240 23.63 -25.74 6.02
C VAL A 240 23.76 -24.21 6.05
N PHE A 241 23.92 -23.62 7.23
CA PHE A 241 23.84 -22.17 7.45
C PHE A 241 25.13 -21.44 7.11
N GLU A 242 26.28 -22.05 7.37
CA GLU A 242 27.56 -21.54 6.84
C GLU A 242 27.52 -21.51 5.31
N VAL A 243 26.92 -22.53 4.70
CA VAL A 243 26.73 -22.57 3.24
C VAL A 243 25.75 -21.50 2.76
N GLU A 244 24.63 -21.25 3.48
CA GLU A 244 23.71 -20.15 3.15
C GLU A 244 24.42 -18.81 3.14
N ASP A 245 25.13 -18.50 4.24
CA ASP A 245 25.76 -17.21 4.46
C ASP A 245 26.94 -16.99 3.50
N GLU A 246 27.81 -18.00 3.31
CA GLU A 246 28.90 -17.96 2.33
C GLU A 246 28.36 -17.66 0.92
N ILE A 247 27.30 -18.37 0.51
CA ILE A 247 26.73 -18.23 -0.84
C ILE A 247 26.03 -16.89 -0.99
N ALA A 248 25.23 -16.47 -0.01
CA ALA A 248 24.55 -15.18 -0.02
C ALA A 248 25.54 -14.02 -0.10
N LYS A 249 26.62 -14.06 0.70
CA LYS A 249 27.72 -13.09 0.64
C LYS A 249 28.43 -13.10 -0.71
N ALA A 250 28.72 -14.28 -1.26
CA ALA A 250 29.36 -14.40 -2.57
C ALA A 250 28.50 -13.77 -3.66
N ILE A 251 27.20 -14.10 -3.69
CA ILE A 251 26.23 -13.56 -4.64
C ILE A 251 26.09 -12.05 -4.45
N ALA A 252 25.84 -11.56 -3.23
CA ALA A 252 25.65 -10.13 -2.95
C ALA A 252 26.91 -9.32 -3.31
N SER A 253 28.10 -9.85 -3.04
CA SER A 253 29.37 -9.21 -3.42
C SER A 253 29.55 -9.13 -4.94
N LYS A 254 29.20 -10.20 -5.66
CA LYS A 254 29.24 -10.22 -7.14
C LYS A 254 28.21 -9.25 -7.72
N LEU A 255 26.97 -9.28 -7.24
CA LEU A 255 25.89 -8.41 -7.68
C LEU A 255 26.20 -6.94 -7.39
N ARG A 256 26.81 -6.62 -6.25
CA ARG A 256 27.31 -5.28 -5.96
C ARG A 256 28.25 -4.80 -7.05
N VAL A 257 29.24 -5.59 -7.44
CA VAL A 257 30.19 -5.24 -8.50
C VAL A 257 29.47 -5.06 -9.84
N GLN A 258 28.58 -5.99 -10.21
CA GLN A 258 27.83 -5.97 -11.47
C GLN A 258 26.86 -4.79 -11.58
N LEU A 259 26.14 -4.46 -10.50
CA LEU A 259 25.06 -3.47 -10.49
C LEU A 259 25.54 -2.05 -10.13
N THR A 260 26.61 -1.93 -9.34
CA THR A 260 27.06 -0.63 -8.83
C THR A 260 28.46 -0.23 -9.29
N GLY A 261 29.25 -1.16 -9.83
CA GLY A 261 30.62 -0.91 -10.30
C GLY A 261 31.66 -0.68 -9.19
N GLY A 262 31.27 -0.83 -7.91
CA GLY A 262 32.11 -0.52 -6.76
C GLY A 262 32.53 -1.74 -5.94
N ALA A 263 33.85 -1.92 -5.75
CA ALA A 263 34.40 -2.79 -4.71
C ALA A 263 34.44 -2.04 -3.37
N GLY A 264 33.79 -2.55 -2.34
CA GLY A 264 33.94 -2.01 -0.99
C GLY A 264 33.58 -3.05 0.07
N GLN A 265 33.61 -2.64 1.34
CA GLN A 265 33.67 -3.52 2.51
C GLN A 265 32.59 -4.62 2.55
N PRO A 266 32.87 -5.78 3.21
CA PRO A 266 31.93 -6.89 3.35
C PRO A 266 30.60 -6.41 3.95
N LEU A 267 29.48 -6.82 3.33
CA LEU A 267 28.12 -6.34 3.61
C LEU A 267 27.41 -7.13 4.72
N VAL A 268 28.00 -8.21 5.23
CA VAL A 268 27.38 -9.08 6.23
C VAL A 268 28.45 -9.51 7.22
N VAL A 269 28.29 -9.12 8.48
CA VAL A 269 29.02 -9.69 9.61
C VAL A 269 28.27 -10.98 9.99
N ASP A 270 29.00 -12.08 10.17
CA ASP A 270 28.45 -13.43 10.44
C ASP A 270 27.23 -13.37 11.38
N SER A 271 26.05 -13.72 10.85
CA SER A 271 24.77 -13.56 11.53
C SER A 271 24.64 -14.52 12.72
N THR A 272 24.98 -15.80 12.54
CA THR A 272 25.03 -16.81 13.62
C THR A 272 25.71 -18.09 13.11
N ASN A 273 26.42 -18.80 13.99
CA ASN A 273 26.93 -20.15 13.69
C ASN A 273 25.99 -21.25 14.18
N ASN A 274 24.80 -20.90 14.69
CA ASN A 274 23.81 -21.86 15.19
C ASN A 274 22.64 -22.02 14.21
N PRO A 275 22.62 -23.15 13.46
CA PRO A 275 21.53 -23.57 12.60
C PRO A 275 20.10 -23.35 13.11
N GLN A 276 19.84 -23.83 14.31
CA GLN A 276 18.50 -23.81 14.88
C GLN A 276 18.09 -22.37 15.26
N ALA A 277 19.06 -21.55 15.67
CA ALA A 277 18.82 -20.14 15.95
C ALA A 277 18.45 -19.38 14.66
N HIS A 278 19.10 -19.66 13.54
CA HIS A 278 18.81 -19.05 12.25
C HIS A 278 17.42 -19.44 11.72
N GLU A 279 17.06 -20.73 11.80
CA GLU A 279 15.71 -21.19 11.40
C GLU A 279 14.60 -20.46 12.18
N LEU A 280 14.77 -20.35 13.50
CA LEU A 280 13.84 -19.64 14.37
C LEU A 280 13.78 -18.14 14.06
N TYR A 281 14.92 -17.53 13.72
CA TYR A 281 14.99 -16.16 13.27
C TYR A 281 14.18 -15.94 11.97
N LEU A 282 14.39 -16.76 10.94
CA LEU A 282 13.66 -16.67 9.66
C LEU A 282 12.16 -16.89 9.84
N ARG A 283 11.77 -17.86 10.67
CA ARG A 283 10.37 -18.09 11.05
C ARG A 283 9.79 -16.84 11.71
N GLY A 284 10.53 -16.25 12.65
CA GLY A 284 10.15 -15.02 13.33
C GLY A 284 9.96 -13.86 12.36
N LEU A 285 10.87 -13.67 11.41
CA LEU A 285 10.76 -12.60 10.39
C LEU A 285 9.51 -12.75 9.52
N THR A 286 9.19 -13.98 9.15
CA THR A 286 7.99 -14.28 8.34
C THR A 286 6.71 -13.91 9.09
N LEU A 287 6.63 -14.30 10.37
CA LEU A 287 5.50 -13.96 11.25
C LEU A 287 5.43 -12.46 11.56
N LEU A 288 6.59 -11.83 11.76
CA LEU A 288 6.71 -10.39 11.93
C LEU A 288 6.15 -9.69 10.69
N ALA A 289 6.61 -10.03 9.49
CA ALA A 289 6.17 -9.41 8.22
C ALA A 289 4.66 -9.54 7.96
N ALA A 290 4.05 -10.65 8.36
CA ALA A 290 2.60 -10.88 8.26
C ALA A 290 1.78 -10.00 9.23
N ARG A 291 2.37 -9.62 10.38
CA ARG A 291 1.73 -8.88 11.49
C ARG A 291 0.51 -9.60 12.09
N GLY A 292 -0.22 -8.92 12.97
CA GLY A 292 -1.42 -9.44 13.62
C GLY A 292 -1.10 -10.43 14.75
N PRO A 293 -1.99 -11.39 15.05
CA PRO A 293 -1.81 -12.35 16.15
C PRO A 293 -0.50 -13.16 16.06
N GLY A 294 0.05 -13.35 14.86
CA GLY A 294 1.32 -14.03 14.63
C GLY A 294 2.54 -13.37 15.29
N LEU A 295 2.44 -12.12 15.73
CA LEU A 295 3.51 -11.43 16.46
C LEU A 295 3.89 -12.14 17.77
N LEU A 296 2.94 -12.83 18.43
CA LEU A 296 3.23 -13.63 19.62
C LEU A 296 4.14 -14.81 19.31
N GLU A 297 3.90 -15.48 18.19
CA GLU A 297 4.77 -16.56 17.71
C GLU A 297 6.11 -16.02 17.19
N ALA A 298 6.13 -14.83 16.59
CA ALA A 298 7.36 -14.17 16.18
C ALA A 298 8.27 -13.91 17.39
N ARG A 299 7.71 -13.33 18.46
CA ARG A 299 8.39 -13.12 19.75
C ARG A 299 8.98 -14.42 20.30
N ASN A 300 8.19 -15.49 20.34
CA ASN A 300 8.65 -16.79 20.84
C ASN A 300 9.80 -17.34 19.97
N SER A 301 9.68 -17.21 18.65
CA SER A 301 10.71 -17.68 17.70
C SER A 301 12.02 -16.91 17.91
N PHE A 302 11.98 -15.58 17.97
CA PHE A 302 13.17 -14.78 18.22
C PHE A 302 13.77 -15.01 19.62
N GLN A 303 12.93 -15.17 20.66
CA GLN A 303 13.42 -15.47 22.00
C GLN A 303 14.17 -16.81 22.05
N LYS A 304 13.65 -17.84 21.37
CA LYS A 304 14.36 -19.12 21.24
C LYS A 304 15.66 -18.97 20.45
N ALA A 305 15.65 -18.18 19.37
CA ALA A 305 16.85 -17.91 18.58
C ALA A 305 17.96 -17.30 19.44
N VAL A 306 17.67 -16.25 20.21
CA VAL A 306 18.67 -15.60 21.07
C VAL A 306 19.07 -16.42 22.30
N ASN A 307 18.23 -17.37 22.72
CA ASN A 307 18.59 -18.33 23.77
C ASN A 307 19.56 -19.40 23.25
N LEU A 308 19.44 -19.78 21.97
CA LEU A 308 20.33 -20.73 21.30
C LEU A 308 21.64 -20.08 20.85
N ASP A 309 21.61 -18.80 20.49
CA ASP A 309 22.78 -18.00 20.21
C ASP A 309 22.63 -16.58 20.77
N ALA A 310 23.21 -16.36 21.95
CA ALA A 310 23.18 -15.06 22.63
C ALA A 310 24.01 -13.97 21.92
N GLY A 311 24.81 -14.33 20.91
CA GLY A 311 25.60 -13.44 20.06
C GLY A 311 24.87 -12.97 18.80
N TYR A 312 23.66 -13.49 18.52
CA TYR A 312 22.94 -13.21 17.29
C TYR A 312 22.28 -11.81 17.30
N ALA A 313 23.05 -10.79 16.90
CA ALA A 313 22.65 -9.38 16.97
C ALA A 313 21.34 -9.08 16.20
N GLN A 314 21.18 -9.65 15.00
CA GLN A 314 20.01 -9.45 14.15
C GLN A 314 18.74 -10.02 14.79
N ALA A 315 18.83 -11.17 15.47
CA ALA A 315 17.71 -11.76 16.20
C ALA A 315 17.32 -10.92 17.42
N TRP A 316 18.29 -10.35 18.14
CA TRP A 316 18.01 -9.38 19.20
C TRP A 316 17.32 -8.13 18.67
N GLY A 317 17.75 -7.59 17.52
CA GLY A 317 17.12 -6.43 16.89
C GLY A 317 15.70 -6.71 16.41
N ALA A 318 15.45 -7.88 15.82
CA ALA A 318 14.11 -8.28 15.40
C ALA A 318 13.17 -8.56 16.59
N LEU A 319 13.70 -9.14 17.69
CA LEU A 319 12.98 -9.27 18.95
C LEU A 319 12.57 -7.89 19.49
N ALA A 320 13.48 -6.92 19.50
CA ALA A 320 13.21 -5.57 19.97
C ALA A 320 12.06 -4.89 19.21
N VAL A 321 12.08 -4.96 17.88
CA VAL A 321 10.97 -4.42 17.05
C VAL A 321 9.67 -5.16 17.34
N THR A 322 9.72 -6.48 17.54
CA THR A 322 8.52 -7.29 17.83
C THR A 322 7.90 -6.92 19.17
N GLU A 323 8.71 -6.80 20.23
CA GLU A 323 8.25 -6.36 21.55
C GLU A 323 7.58 -4.98 21.49
N PHE A 324 8.12 -4.05 20.69
CA PHE A 324 7.48 -2.75 20.53
C PHE A 324 6.12 -2.83 19.81
N LEU A 325 6.00 -3.69 18.79
CA LEU A 325 4.77 -3.77 18.00
C LEU A 325 3.63 -4.46 18.74
N LEU A 326 3.92 -5.42 19.62
CA LEU A 326 2.89 -6.22 20.31
C LEU A 326 1.78 -5.38 20.99
N PRO A 327 2.07 -4.31 21.76
CA PRO A 327 1.05 -3.43 22.32
C PRO A 327 0.19 -2.71 21.29
N SER A 328 0.78 -2.32 20.15
CA SER A 328 0.07 -1.62 19.07
C SER A 328 -0.98 -2.52 18.39
N TYR A 329 -0.84 -3.84 18.53
CA TYR A 329 -1.81 -4.84 18.07
C TYR A 329 -2.71 -5.38 19.18
N GLY A 330 -2.65 -4.81 20.39
CA GLY A 330 -3.45 -5.26 21.54
C GLY A 330 -3.07 -6.64 22.07
N LEU A 331 -1.84 -7.10 21.80
CA LEU A 331 -1.33 -8.42 22.19
C LEU A 331 -0.50 -8.38 23.48
N ASP A 332 -0.20 -7.18 23.98
CA ASP A 332 0.50 -6.92 25.24
C ASP A 332 0.27 -5.48 25.71
N SER A 333 0.84 -5.09 26.85
CA SER A 333 0.84 -3.71 27.34
C SER A 333 2.17 -3.01 27.03
N PHE A 334 2.12 -1.70 26.79
CA PHE A 334 3.33 -0.88 26.64
C PHE A 334 4.21 -0.90 27.90
N GLU A 335 3.61 -0.99 29.10
CA GLU A 335 4.33 -1.07 30.36
C GLU A 335 5.20 -2.33 30.46
N ALA A 336 4.66 -3.49 30.04
CA ALA A 336 5.41 -4.73 30.03
C ALA A 336 6.43 -4.81 28.87
N SER A 337 6.06 -4.34 27.68
CA SER A 337 6.82 -4.63 26.45
C SER A 337 7.93 -3.62 26.17
N LEU A 338 7.78 -2.34 26.56
CA LEU A 338 8.79 -1.32 26.26
C LEU A 338 10.15 -1.61 26.91
N PRO A 339 10.25 -1.99 28.20
CA PRO A 339 11.54 -2.34 28.79
C PRO A 339 12.22 -3.53 28.09
N GLN A 340 11.43 -4.50 27.62
CA GLN A 340 11.92 -5.68 26.90
C GLN A 340 12.45 -5.28 25.52
N ALA A 341 11.72 -4.43 24.80
CA ALA A 341 12.15 -3.88 23.52
C ALA A 341 13.47 -3.10 23.65
N GLU A 342 13.58 -2.20 24.62
CA GLU A 342 14.80 -1.41 24.85
C GLU A 342 15.99 -2.29 25.25
N SER A 343 15.78 -3.28 26.12
CA SER A 343 16.82 -4.22 26.53
C SER A 343 17.33 -5.05 25.35
N ALA A 344 16.43 -5.56 24.50
CA ALA A 344 16.79 -6.32 23.31
C ALA A 344 17.53 -5.45 22.29
N ALA A 345 17.07 -4.21 22.06
CA ALA A 345 17.75 -3.26 21.16
C ALA A 345 19.15 -2.90 21.67
N GLN A 346 19.29 -2.67 22.97
CA GLN A 346 20.60 -2.40 23.57
C GLN A 346 21.54 -3.60 23.43
N ARG A 347 21.03 -4.82 23.64
CA ARG A 347 21.81 -6.04 23.45
C ARG A 347 22.28 -6.20 22.01
N ALA A 348 21.40 -5.95 21.04
CA ALA A 348 21.75 -5.96 19.63
C ALA A 348 22.90 -4.98 19.31
N LEU A 349 22.83 -3.73 19.78
CA LEU A 349 23.88 -2.73 19.53
C LEU A 349 25.20 -3.01 20.26
N VAL A 350 25.17 -3.71 21.40
CA VAL A 350 26.39 -4.17 22.08
C VAL A 350 27.10 -5.25 21.26
N LEU A 351 26.34 -6.11 20.58
CA LEU A 351 26.86 -7.18 19.73
C LEU A 351 27.31 -6.66 18.36
N ASP A 352 26.47 -5.84 17.72
CA ASP A 352 26.78 -5.16 16.47
C ASP A 352 26.16 -3.75 16.44
N PRO A 353 26.99 -2.69 16.57
CA PRO A 353 26.57 -1.29 16.48
C PRO A 353 25.96 -0.88 15.13
N ASN A 354 26.05 -1.73 14.11
CA ASN A 354 25.48 -1.48 12.78
C ASN A 354 24.14 -2.20 12.57
N THR A 355 23.52 -2.75 13.62
CA THR A 355 22.19 -3.40 13.52
C THR A 355 21.06 -2.38 13.30
N PRO A 356 20.45 -2.28 12.09
CA PRO A 356 19.47 -1.23 11.78
C PRO A 356 18.16 -1.37 12.58
N SER A 357 17.69 -2.61 12.77
CA SER A 357 16.44 -2.92 13.49
C SER A 357 16.48 -2.49 14.96
N ALA A 358 17.66 -2.48 15.59
CA ALA A 358 17.82 -1.97 16.94
C ALA A 358 17.59 -0.45 17.01
N TYR A 359 18.08 0.30 16.02
CA TYR A 359 17.80 1.73 15.90
C TYR A 359 16.34 2.02 15.58
N VAL A 360 15.68 1.19 14.77
CA VAL A 360 14.22 1.27 14.56
C VAL A 360 13.47 1.10 15.88
N ALA A 361 13.82 0.09 16.68
CA ALA A 361 13.21 -0.14 17.99
C ALA A 361 13.42 1.04 18.96
N PHE A 362 14.61 1.67 18.97
CA PHE A 362 14.84 2.90 19.73
C PHE A 362 14.04 4.09 19.21
N GLY A 363 13.93 4.25 17.89
CA GLY A 363 13.10 5.30 17.27
C GLY A 363 11.66 5.20 17.73
N LEU A 364 11.13 3.97 17.73
CA LEU A 364 9.79 3.65 18.18
C LEU A 364 9.59 3.90 19.68
N ALA A 365 10.49 3.40 20.54
CA ALA A 365 10.43 3.61 21.98
C ALA A 365 10.49 5.10 22.37
N ASN A 366 11.36 5.87 21.71
CA ASN A 366 11.47 7.32 21.94
C ASN A 366 10.25 8.08 21.43
N THR A 367 9.64 7.64 20.32
CA THR A 367 8.36 8.19 19.84
C THR A 367 7.27 8.02 20.88
N PHE A 368 7.14 6.82 21.46
CA PHE A 368 6.16 6.57 22.52
C PHE A 368 6.39 7.43 23.77
N ARG A 369 7.65 7.71 24.11
CA ARG A 369 8.03 8.56 25.26
C ARG A 369 8.03 10.07 24.94
N CYS A 370 7.57 10.47 23.76
CA CYS A 370 7.59 11.86 23.30
C CYS A 370 9.00 12.48 23.25
N ARG A 371 10.05 11.65 23.11
CA ARG A 371 11.45 12.07 22.95
C ARG A 371 11.76 12.23 21.46
N TRP A 372 11.18 13.26 20.86
CA TRP A 372 11.12 13.42 19.41
C TRP A 372 12.49 13.54 18.75
N SER A 373 13.43 14.24 19.38
CA SER A 373 14.78 14.42 18.84
C SER A 373 15.54 13.09 18.80
N GLU A 374 15.47 12.32 19.87
CA GLU A 374 16.11 11.02 20.00
C GLU A 374 15.48 10.00 19.05
N ALA A 375 14.16 10.07 18.86
CA ALA A 375 13.44 9.26 17.90
C ALA A 375 13.92 9.53 16.45
N ASP A 376 13.95 10.80 16.04
CA ASP A 376 14.42 11.18 14.69
C ASP A 376 15.86 10.74 14.44
N GLN A 377 16.75 10.94 15.41
CA GLN A 377 18.15 10.51 15.30
C GLN A 377 18.28 8.99 15.13
N ALA A 378 17.53 8.21 15.92
CA ALA A 378 17.55 6.76 15.83
C ALA A 378 17.02 6.26 14.47
N PHE A 379 15.88 6.77 14.01
CA PHE A 379 15.35 6.40 12.69
C PHE A 379 16.31 6.77 11.56
N ARG A 380 16.87 7.99 11.57
CA ARG A 380 17.85 8.40 10.55
C ARG A 380 19.07 7.49 10.55
N ARG A 381 19.55 7.05 11.71
CA ARG A 381 20.67 6.11 11.80
C ARG A 381 20.31 4.75 11.18
N ALA A 382 19.11 4.24 11.44
CA ALA A 382 18.63 3.02 10.78
C ALA A 382 18.60 3.15 9.25
N LEU A 383 18.09 4.29 8.74
CA LEU A 383 18.00 4.55 7.30
C LEU A 383 19.35 4.78 6.61
N VAL A 384 20.37 5.20 7.36
CA VAL A 384 21.75 5.25 6.84
C VAL A 384 22.33 3.85 6.73
N LEU A 385 22.03 2.96 7.67
CA LEU A 385 22.56 1.59 7.70
C LEU A 385 21.84 0.65 6.72
N ALA A 386 20.54 0.80 6.56
CA ALA A 386 19.72 0.01 5.63
C ALA A 386 18.77 0.91 4.81
N PRO A 387 19.30 1.67 3.84
CA PRO A 387 18.49 2.62 3.05
C PRO A 387 17.42 1.95 2.18
N GLY A 388 17.55 0.64 1.90
CA GLY A 388 16.57 -0.16 1.18
C GLY A 388 15.53 -0.88 2.05
N ASP A 389 15.59 -0.75 3.38
CA ASP A 389 14.60 -1.37 4.27
C ASP A 389 13.27 -0.59 4.21
N ALA A 390 12.34 -1.11 3.42
CA ALA A 390 11.02 -0.52 3.23
C ALA A 390 10.23 -0.36 4.55
N GLU A 391 10.41 -1.28 5.50
CA GLU A 391 9.71 -1.22 6.78
C GLU A 391 10.31 -0.14 7.67
N ALA A 392 11.63 -0.02 7.73
CA ALA A 392 12.28 1.07 8.46
C ALA A 392 11.87 2.46 7.91
N VAL A 393 11.79 2.60 6.58
CA VAL A 393 11.30 3.82 5.93
C VAL A 393 9.84 4.10 6.31
N ASN A 394 8.99 3.07 6.29
CA ASN A 394 7.59 3.20 6.69
C ASN A 394 7.41 3.61 8.17
N GLN A 395 8.22 3.05 9.08
CA GLN A 395 8.19 3.41 10.51
C GLN A 395 8.64 4.87 10.72
N TYR A 396 9.68 5.32 10.00
CA TYR A 396 10.11 6.71 10.05
C TYR A 396 9.04 7.67 9.50
N ALA A 397 8.38 7.29 8.41
CA ALA A 397 7.29 8.07 7.84
C ALA A 397 6.12 8.24 8.83
N GLN A 398 5.76 7.19 9.57
CA GLN A 398 4.75 7.27 10.62
C GLN A 398 5.18 8.19 11.77
N PHE A 399 6.45 8.13 12.19
CA PHE A 399 7.00 9.08 13.17
C PHE A 399 6.89 10.53 12.68
N LEU A 400 7.27 10.82 11.43
CA LEU A 400 7.15 12.15 10.83
C LEU A 400 5.71 12.65 10.85
N SER A 401 4.74 11.76 10.60
CA SER A 401 3.31 12.08 10.72
C SER A 401 2.94 12.40 12.17
N THR A 402 3.43 11.63 13.15
CA THR A 402 3.17 11.87 14.57
C THR A 402 3.67 13.24 15.04
N VAL A 403 4.82 13.70 14.54
CA VAL A 403 5.37 15.02 14.89
C VAL A 403 4.88 16.16 13.98
N GLY A 404 3.89 15.91 13.12
CA GLY A 404 3.24 16.91 12.26
C GLY A 404 4.02 17.29 11.01
N GLN A 405 5.10 16.58 10.65
CA GLN A 405 5.86 16.79 9.43
C GLN A 405 5.24 16.03 8.25
N LEU A 406 3.99 16.38 7.90
CA LEU A 406 3.17 15.62 6.96
C LEU A 406 3.78 15.53 5.55
N ASP A 407 4.34 16.62 5.03
CA ASP A 407 4.99 16.61 3.70
C ASP A 407 6.21 15.68 3.65
N ALA A 408 6.99 15.64 4.73
CA ALA A 408 8.14 14.75 4.84
C ALA A 408 7.68 13.30 5.02
N SER A 409 6.63 13.08 5.81
CA SER A 409 5.99 11.78 5.96
C SER A 409 5.53 11.22 4.62
N LEU A 410 4.77 11.98 3.83
CA LEU A 410 4.29 11.56 2.51
C LEU A 410 5.42 11.09 1.59
N ARG A 411 6.51 11.87 1.50
CA ARG A 411 7.67 11.49 0.68
C ARG A 411 8.28 10.17 1.10
N GLU A 412 8.39 9.92 2.41
CA GLU A 412 8.92 8.66 2.91
C GLU A 412 7.90 7.51 2.74
N ILE A 413 6.59 7.74 2.83
CA ILE A 413 5.58 6.71 2.50
C ILE A 413 5.66 6.34 1.02
N GLU A 414 5.75 7.31 0.11
CA GLU A 414 5.94 7.08 -1.32
C GLU A 414 7.22 6.28 -1.59
N ARG A 415 8.32 6.63 -0.91
CA ARG A 415 9.57 5.86 -0.98
C ARG A 415 9.41 4.43 -0.46
N ALA A 416 8.74 4.23 0.67
CA ALA A 416 8.47 2.90 1.21
C ALA A 416 7.63 2.06 0.22
N GLN A 417 6.64 2.68 -0.44
CA GLN A 417 5.84 2.02 -1.47
C GLN A 417 6.65 1.69 -2.73
N GLN A 418 7.61 2.54 -3.11
CA GLN A 418 8.53 2.22 -4.20
C GLN A 418 9.44 1.04 -3.86
N LEU A 419 9.81 0.87 -2.59
CA LEU A 419 10.64 -0.24 -2.09
C LEU A 419 9.85 -1.54 -1.91
N ASP A 420 8.60 -1.49 -1.44
CA ASP A 420 7.72 -2.65 -1.22
C ASP A 420 6.30 -2.42 -1.80
N PRO A 421 6.14 -2.45 -3.14
CA PRO A 421 4.92 -2.01 -3.83
C PRO A 421 3.68 -2.86 -3.57
N LEU A 422 3.83 -4.12 -3.16
CA LEU A 422 2.73 -5.02 -2.82
C LEU A 422 2.51 -5.14 -1.32
N SER A 423 3.16 -4.33 -0.48
CA SER A 423 2.92 -4.34 0.97
C SER A 423 1.51 -3.84 1.31
N PRO A 424 0.65 -4.67 1.92
CA PRO A 424 -0.68 -4.22 2.32
C PRO A 424 -0.62 -3.12 3.38
N ILE A 425 0.36 -3.18 4.29
CA ILE A 425 0.50 -2.22 5.40
C ILE A 425 0.92 -0.85 4.87
N ILE A 426 1.93 -0.81 4.00
CA ILE A 426 2.40 0.44 3.39
C ILE A 426 1.30 1.00 2.48
N GLY A 427 0.60 0.13 1.73
CA GLY A 427 -0.53 0.52 0.90
C GLY A 427 -1.69 1.16 1.69
N VAL A 428 -2.04 0.60 2.86
CA VAL A 428 -3.08 1.16 3.75
C VAL A 428 -2.65 2.52 4.31
N ILE A 429 -1.40 2.65 4.78
CA ILE A 429 -0.87 3.91 5.33
C ILE A 429 -0.84 4.99 4.24
N HIS A 430 -0.38 4.66 3.03
CA HIS A 430 -0.38 5.55 1.88
C HIS A 430 -1.81 5.98 1.49
N ALA A 431 -2.78 5.07 1.49
CA ALA A 431 -4.17 5.41 1.17
C ALA A 431 -4.83 6.33 2.23
N GLY A 432 -4.39 6.26 3.49
CA GLY A 432 -4.89 7.09 4.59
C GLY A 432 -4.26 8.50 4.66
N ALA A 433 -3.05 8.68 4.14
CA ALA A 433 -2.29 9.93 4.26
C ALA A 433 -2.93 11.15 3.56
N PRO A 434 -3.53 11.04 2.35
CA PRO A 434 -4.21 12.16 1.69
C PRO A 434 -5.41 12.70 2.47
N GLY A 435 -6.13 11.82 3.19
CA GLY A 435 -7.34 12.20 3.93
C GLY A 435 -7.09 13.07 5.16
N CYS A 436 -5.85 13.15 5.66
CA CYS A 436 -5.47 13.97 6.81
C CYS A 436 -4.92 15.36 6.42
N LEU A 437 -4.60 15.60 5.14
CA LEU A 437 -4.09 16.89 4.66
C LEU A 437 -5.20 17.84 4.19
N GLU A 438 -6.40 17.32 3.96
CA GLU A 438 -7.58 18.10 3.54
C GLU A 438 -8.57 18.38 4.69
N ALA A 439 -8.27 17.95 5.92
CA ALA A 439 -9.06 18.21 7.13
C ALA A 439 -8.32 19.19 8.05
#